data_AF-A0A1L9NIB0-F1
#
_entry.id   AF-A0A1L9NIB0-F1
#
_cell.length_a   1.000
_cell.length_b   1.000
_cell.length_c   1.000
_cell.angle_alpha   90.00
_cell.angle_beta   90.00
_cell.angle_gamma   90.00
#
_symmetry.space_group_name_H-M   'P 1'
#
loop_
_entity.id
_entity.type
_entity.pdbx_description
1 polymer ?
#
loop_
_entity_poly.entity_id
_entity_poly.type
_entity_poly.pdbx_seq_one_letter_code
_entity_poly.pdbx_strand_id
1 'polypeptide(L)'
;MASEVLPQDFKIISSLRYDPALSTIGKRAAARTTPDPLTTPYYLLPYHQERLRNAAACFSWEKALAFLKQDTNQFVEFLNTFIPDNTKPWRLRILLDSTGTCEVEVNPTTSMNPLNYLTPNETNLQSTAWRVYIDSERISPSVFTTHKTTARDFYTAARLRSGIVSFVEPAEVLLINPAGEIMEGSITTPYFRRRDTTDGEGKPAWITPPLSSGGNAGTTRQYALAQGFCAEDTIAATDLVDGEECWLSNGVRGFIRGQRTTKYYTMIGQSGDNQMMHRPIPALPNRLSGERPEADRNSSHIPNATLCSSSILFLPQVGVTSSFQLSRSTLYASFAIMKFFENVFTYDYSFPAVSLAYFLRYPNPYSRHVLTTDVIDRYVDPTTQRLHTTRLLLKKSKVPSGILKLLPKGIGGSDNSGQSYILETTVVDAKEGWMQTESRNMEWTGILSVVEKQFYQRQPEGPLGTLDGLSLDDKKSEQTTVRTTVTFRSKFGQGKLLGRRKTEPSSDHTGDYEEEAPKRGLFTSLSTAGIQRTIELIGLNRTRDAVLKSKQGMNVVLERLRNGGIVGVLEGMRQDREAAFGPEGGPWKRVWLSGHGHASIQDDDN
;
A
#
# COMPACT_ATOMS: atom_id res chain seq x y z
N MET A 1 34.92 10.89 8.95
CA MET A 1 33.83 9.90 8.95
C MET A 1 32.59 10.60 9.47
N ALA A 2 31.59 10.83 8.63
CA ALA A 2 30.33 11.40 9.10
C ALA A 2 29.72 10.39 10.08
N SER A 3 29.43 10.83 11.31
CA SER A 3 28.69 10.03 12.28
C SER A 3 27.34 9.70 11.65
N GLU A 4 27.14 8.46 11.21
CA GLU A 4 25.80 7.98 10.86
C GLU A 4 24.95 8.13 12.11
N VAL A 5 24.05 9.11 12.10
CA VAL A 5 23.07 9.29 13.16
C VAL A 5 22.18 8.05 13.11
N LEU A 6 22.40 7.12 14.04
CA LEU A 6 21.60 5.92 14.16
C LEU A 6 20.12 6.32 14.30
N PRO A 7 19.19 5.66 13.61
CA PRO A 7 17.76 5.96 13.77
C PRO A 7 17.37 5.87 15.24
N GLN A 8 16.66 6.87 15.77
CA GLN A 8 16.14 6.79 17.14
C GLN A 8 15.14 5.61 17.21
N ASP A 9 15.24 4.80 18.27
CA ASP A 9 14.32 3.71 18.62
C ASP A 9 14.25 2.50 17.67
N PHE A 10 15.29 2.21 16.88
CA PHE A 10 15.32 0.95 16.13
C PHE A 10 15.50 -0.26 17.08
N LYS A 11 14.98 -1.42 16.66
CA LYS A 11 15.15 -2.71 17.35
C LYS A 11 15.94 -3.68 16.49
N ILE A 12 16.77 -4.52 17.10
CA ILE A 12 17.33 -5.70 16.43
C ILE A 12 16.24 -6.76 16.35
N ILE A 13 16.16 -7.50 15.25
CA ILE A 13 15.07 -8.43 15.00
C ILE A 13 15.54 -9.79 14.51
N SER A 14 14.75 -10.81 14.85
CA SER A 14 14.93 -12.17 14.37
C SER A 14 13.55 -12.73 14.01
N SER A 15 13.37 -13.23 12.78
CA SER A 15 12.12 -13.87 12.37
C SER A 15 12.36 -15.34 12.10
N LEU A 16 11.66 -16.21 12.81
CA LEU A 16 11.82 -17.65 12.76
C LEU A 16 10.47 -18.37 12.73
N ARG A 17 10.51 -19.68 12.52
CA ARG A 17 9.33 -20.54 12.54
C ARG A 17 9.37 -21.49 13.73
N TYR A 18 8.26 -21.59 14.44
CA TYR A 18 7.93 -22.73 15.28
C TYR A 18 7.14 -23.73 14.44
N ASP A 19 7.53 -25.00 14.46
CA ASP A 19 6.77 -26.07 13.83
C ASP A 19 6.98 -27.38 14.60
N PRO A 20 5.91 -28.03 15.11
CA PRO A 20 6.06 -29.28 15.84
C PRO A 20 6.70 -30.39 15.01
N ALA A 21 6.59 -30.35 13.67
CA ALA A 21 7.20 -31.33 12.77
C ALA A 21 8.74 -31.29 12.82
N LEU A 22 9.36 -30.17 13.19
CA LEU A 22 10.83 -30.03 13.26
C LEU A 22 11.45 -31.00 14.26
N SER A 23 10.77 -31.26 15.37
CA SER A 23 11.23 -32.23 16.38
C SER A 23 11.39 -33.65 15.82
N THR A 24 10.58 -34.01 14.81
CA THR A 24 10.63 -35.32 14.13
C THR A 24 11.74 -35.35 13.08
N ILE A 25 12.01 -34.21 12.43
CA ILE A 25 13.09 -34.06 11.44
C ILE A 25 14.46 -34.08 12.13
N GLY A 26 14.62 -33.32 13.23
CA GLY A 26 15.86 -33.29 14.01
C GLY A 26 16.27 -34.67 14.52
N LYS A 27 15.33 -35.50 14.98
CA LYS A 27 15.60 -36.89 15.39
C LYS A 27 16.18 -37.77 14.26
N ARG A 28 15.88 -37.46 12.99
CA ARG A 28 16.44 -38.17 11.82
C ARG A 28 17.79 -37.58 11.35
N ALA A 29 18.05 -36.31 11.65
CA ALA A 29 19.26 -35.58 11.24
C ALA A 29 20.41 -35.65 12.27
N ALA A 30 20.10 -35.93 13.55
CA ALA A 30 21.03 -35.99 14.69
C ALA A 30 22.19 -36.99 14.57
N ALA A 31 22.32 -37.72 13.47
CA ALA A 31 23.45 -38.61 13.19
C ALA A 31 24.70 -37.89 12.64
N ARG A 32 24.69 -36.55 12.42
CA ARG A 32 25.75 -35.89 11.62
C ARG A 32 26.46 -34.65 12.23
N THR A 33 25.89 -33.91 13.19
CA THR A 33 26.58 -32.74 13.82
C THR A 33 26.03 -32.38 15.20
N THR A 34 26.89 -31.95 16.14
CA THR A 34 26.54 -31.43 17.47
C THR A 34 27.05 -30.00 17.67
N PRO A 35 26.23 -29.04 18.17
CA PRO A 35 24.79 -29.13 18.44
C PRO A 35 23.97 -29.06 17.15
N ASP A 36 22.98 -29.94 17.00
CA ASP A 36 22.09 -29.95 15.83
C ASP A 36 21.09 -28.76 15.92
N PRO A 37 21.08 -27.85 14.92
CA PRO A 37 20.22 -26.67 14.92
C PRO A 37 18.73 -26.97 14.74
N LEU A 38 18.35 -28.24 14.52
CA LEU A 38 16.97 -28.72 14.38
C LEU A 38 16.49 -29.51 15.62
N THR A 39 17.22 -29.45 16.72
CA THR A 39 16.89 -30.13 18.00
C THR A 39 15.68 -29.55 18.73
N THR A 40 15.32 -28.31 18.41
CA THR A 40 14.16 -27.62 19.00
C THR A 40 13.02 -27.54 17.98
N PRO A 41 11.76 -27.36 18.42
CA PRO A 41 10.65 -27.08 17.50
C PRO A 41 10.74 -25.68 16.85
N TYR A 42 11.80 -24.92 17.12
CA TYR A 42 12.09 -23.62 16.53
C TYR A 42 13.20 -23.76 15.48
N TYR A 43 12.87 -23.45 14.23
CA TYR A 43 13.78 -23.62 13.11
C TYR A 43 15.06 -22.80 13.30
N LEU A 44 16.21 -23.49 13.36
CA LEU A 44 17.56 -22.92 13.47
C LEU A 44 17.78 -22.02 14.70
N LEU A 45 17.05 -22.25 15.80
CA LEU A 45 17.06 -21.36 16.97
C LEU A 45 18.45 -20.95 17.50
N PRO A 46 19.46 -21.84 17.60
CA PRO A 46 20.80 -21.45 18.03
C PRO A 46 21.40 -20.33 17.16
N TYR A 47 21.28 -20.44 15.84
CA TYR A 47 21.74 -19.39 14.92
C TYR A 47 20.93 -18.10 15.07
N HIS A 48 19.63 -18.19 15.34
CA HIS A 48 18.79 -17.03 15.59
C HIS A 48 19.20 -16.28 16.86
N GLN A 49 19.56 -16.99 17.92
CA GLN A 49 20.06 -16.41 19.18
C GLN A 49 21.45 -15.81 19.00
N GLU A 50 22.36 -16.51 18.32
CA GLU A 50 23.70 -16.01 17.97
C GLU A 50 23.62 -14.73 17.14
N ARG A 51 22.78 -14.68 16.10
CA ARG A 51 22.58 -13.47 15.29
C ARG A 51 22.13 -12.27 16.13
N LEU A 52 21.23 -12.48 17.09
CA LEU A 52 20.78 -11.42 17.99
C LEU A 52 21.94 -10.96 18.90
N ARG A 53 22.76 -11.89 19.42
CA ARG A 53 23.94 -11.54 20.23
C ARG A 53 24.94 -10.72 19.43
N ASN A 54 25.25 -11.14 18.20
CA ASN A 54 26.19 -10.43 17.33
C ASN A 54 25.72 -9.01 17.01
N ALA A 55 24.43 -8.83 16.76
CA ALA A 55 23.85 -7.50 16.55
C ALA A 55 23.90 -6.65 17.84
N ALA A 56 23.50 -7.21 18.99
CA ALA A 56 23.56 -6.49 20.27
C ALA A 56 25.00 -6.09 20.64
N ALA A 57 25.99 -6.94 20.34
CA ALA A 57 27.41 -6.62 20.53
C ALA A 57 27.88 -5.51 19.59
N CYS A 58 27.52 -5.56 18.30
CA CYS A 58 27.85 -4.52 17.33
C CYS A 58 27.33 -3.13 17.74
N PHE A 59 26.12 -3.06 18.29
CA PHE A 59 25.53 -1.80 18.77
C PHE A 59 25.86 -1.47 20.23
N SER A 60 26.70 -2.26 20.90
CA SER A 60 27.08 -2.08 22.32
C SER A 60 25.88 -2.07 23.29
N TRP A 61 24.87 -2.90 23.04
CA TRP A 61 23.67 -3.03 23.88
C TRP A 61 23.86 -4.06 24.99
N GLU A 62 24.53 -3.66 26.07
CA GLU A 62 24.93 -4.56 27.17
C GLU A 62 23.75 -5.28 27.84
N LYS A 63 22.62 -4.60 28.04
CA LYS A 63 21.41 -5.20 28.64
C LYS A 63 20.79 -6.26 27.72
N ALA A 64 20.73 -5.98 26.43
CA ALA A 64 20.28 -6.93 25.42
C ALA A 64 21.21 -8.16 25.36
N LEU A 65 22.52 -7.96 25.45
CA LEU A 65 23.49 -9.04 25.56
C LEU A 65 23.28 -9.88 26.82
N ALA A 66 23.05 -9.26 27.97
CA ALA A 66 22.80 -9.96 29.22
C ALA A 66 21.58 -10.88 29.11
N PHE A 67 20.47 -10.41 28.54
CA PHE A 67 19.30 -11.23 28.26
C PHE A 67 19.62 -12.41 27.32
N LEU A 68 20.37 -12.17 26.25
CA LEU A 68 20.67 -13.19 25.25
C LEU A 68 21.72 -14.22 25.70
N LYS A 69 22.46 -13.98 26.80
CA LYS A 69 23.48 -14.91 27.35
C LYS A 69 22.89 -16.20 27.92
N GLN A 70 21.59 -16.26 28.18
CA GLN A 70 20.92 -17.48 28.60
C GLN A 70 21.14 -18.63 27.61
N ASP A 71 21.11 -19.87 28.10
CA ASP A 71 21.23 -21.04 27.23
C ASP A 71 20.02 -21.20 26.30
N THR A 72 20.19 -22.01 25.26
CA THR A 72 19.14 -22.21 24.24
C THR A 72 17.87 -22.80 24.82
N ASN A 73 17.94 -23.67 25.84
CA ASN A 73 16.75 -24.29 26.44
C ASN A 73 15.95 -23.28 27.26
N GLN A 74 16.63 -22.45 28.06
CA GLN A 74 16.00 -21.31 28.73
C GLN A 74 15.32 -20.37 27.72
N PHE A 75 15.97 -20.13 26.58
CA PHE A 75 15.37 -19.32 25.54
C PHE A 75 14.15 -19.99 24.89
N VAL A 76 14.17 -21.31 24.70
CA VAL A 76 13.00 -22.10 24.27
C VAL A 76 11.85 -21.96 25.26
N GLU A 77 12.10 -22.10 26.55
CA GLU A 77 11.10 -21.94 27.61
C GLU A 77 10.47 -20.55 27.57
N PHE A 78 11.30 -19.50 27.44
CA PHE A 78 10.84 -18.13 27.24
C PHE A 78 9.93 -18.01 26.00
N LEU A 79 10.36 -18.52 24.85
CA LEU A 79 9.58 -18.42 23.60
C LEU A 79 8.28 -19.23 23.66
N ASN A 80 8.26 -20.37 24.37
CA ASN A 80 7.07 -21.20 24.55
C ASN A 80 5.93 -20.45 25.25
N THR A 81 6.24 -19.48 26.12
CA THR A 81 5.21 -18.65 26.78
C THR A 81 4.36 -17.84 25.79
N PHE A 82 4.85 -17.63 24.57
CA PHE A 82 4.14 -16.87 23.52
C PHE A 82 3.41 -17.76 22.51
N ILE A 83 3.59 -19.08 22.55
CA ILE A 83 2.96 -20.01 21.60
C ILE A 83 1.54 -20.33 22.06
N PRO A 84 0.49 -19.92 21.31
CA PRO A 84 -0.89 -20.17 21.75
C PRO A 84 -1.33 -21.63 21.65
N ASP A 85 -0.77 -22.37 20.68
CA ASP A 85 -1.10 -23.77 20.41
C ASP A 85 0.13 -24.48 19.85
N ASN A 86 0.75 -25.34 20.67
CA ASN A 86 1.98 -26.06 20.32
C ASN A 86 1.78 -27.18 19.27
N THR A 87 0.54 -27.47 18.88
CA THR A 87 0.23 -28.44 17.82
C THR A 87 0.24 -27.84 16.42
N LYS A 88 0.34 -26.51 16.31
CA LYS A 88 0.28 -25.76 15.04
C LYS A 88 1.57 -25.02 14.74
N PRO A 89 1.88 -24.74 13.47
CA PRO A 89 3.04 -23.95 13.11
C PRO A 89 2.78 -22.44 13.30
N TRP A 90 3.81 -21.73 13.77
CA TRP A 90 3.77 -20.29 14.03
C TRP A 90 4.99 -19.58 13.47
N ARG A 91 4.78 -18.37 12.95
CA ARG A 91 5.86 -17.42 12.64
C ARG A 91 6.07 -16.53 13.86
N LEU A 92 7.30 -16.53 14.36
CA LEU A 92 7.74 -15.65 15.43
C LEU A 92 8.57 -14.51 14.84
N ARG A 93 8.39 -13.32 15.40
CA ARG A 93 9.27 -12.17 15.19
C ARG A 93 9.67 -11.64 16.55
N ILE A 94 10.92 -11.88 16.90
CA ILE A 94 11.57 -11.43 18.12
C ILE A 94 12.13 -10.03 17.83
N LEU A 95 11.85 -9.08 18.73
CA LEU A 95 12.35 -7.71 18.69
C LEU A 95 13.02 -7.42 20.02
N LEU A 96 14.26 -6.93 19.97
CA LEU A 96 15.01 -6.53 21.15
C LEU A 96 15.44 -5.08 20.97
N ASP A 97 15.21 -4.24 21.97
CA ASP A 97 15.68 -2.85 21.97
C ASP A 97 16.99 -2.67 22.76
N SER A 98 17.51 -1.45 22.78
CA SER A 98 18.76 -1.09 23.48
C SER A 98 18.67 -1.23 25.00
N THR A 99 17.46 -1.25 25.56
CA THR A 99 17.24 -1.43 26.99
C THR A 99 17.25 -2.89 27.41
N GLY A 100 17.27 -3.82 26.45
CA GLY A 100 17.16 -5.26 26.67
C GLY A 100 15.73 -5.78 26.75
N THR A 101 14.72 -4.96 26.46
CA THR A 101 13.32 -5.40 26.43
C THR A 101 13.07 -6.28 25.21
N CYS A 102 12.66 -7.53 25.45
CA CYS A 102 12.36 -8.53 24.41
C CYS A 102 10.86 -8.63 24.17
N GLU A 103 10.42 -8.22 22.99
CA GLU A 103 9.06 -8.42 22.50
C GLU A 103 9.02 -9.58 21.50
N VAL A 104 7.99 -10.41 21.56
CA VAL A 104 7.80 -11.52 20.62
C VAL A 104 6.41 -11.40 19.98
N GLU A 105 6.40 -11.08 18.68
CA GLU A 105 5.19 -11.12 17.87
C GLU A 105 4.99 -12.52 17.31
N VAL A 106 3.89 -13.19 17.65
CA VAL A 106 3.57 -14.54 17.18
C VAL A 106 2.35 -14.50 16.27
N ASN A 107 2.48 -15.15 15.12
CA ASN A 107 1.47 -15.15 14.06
C ASN A 107 1.31 -16.57 13.50
N PRO A 108 0.09 -17.10 13.31
CA PRO A 108 -0.14 -18.37 12.64
C PRO A 108 0.57 -18.42 11.30
N THR A 109 1.05 -19.58 10.89
CA THR A 109 1.57 -19.77 9.53
C THR A 109 1.02 -21.07 8.94
N THR A 110 1.08 -21.20 7.62
CA THR A 110 0.62 -22.43 6.97
C THR A 110 1.65 -23.53 7.16
N SER A 111 1.18 -24.78 7.24
CA SER A 111 2.08 -25.94 7.13
C SER A 111 2.87 -25.84 5.82
N MET A 112 4.12 -26.30 5.85
CA MET A 112 5.01 -26.29 4.69
C MET A 112 5.67 -27.66 4.54
N ASN A 113 6.15 -27.96 3.34
CA ASN A 113 6.86 -29.21 3.12
C ASN A 113 8.09 -29.28 4.07
N PRO A 114 8.21 -30.33 4.90
CA PRO A 114 9.35 -30.56 5.78
C PRO A 114 10.73 -30.46 5.10
N LEU A 115 10.81 -30.82 3.82
CA LEU A 115 12.06 -30.75 3.06
C LEU A 115 12.58 -29.34 2.84
N ASN A 116 11.74 -28.31 2.99
CA ASN A 116 12.18 -26.92 2.90
C ASN A 116 13.07 -26.52 4.08
N TYR A 117 12.99 -27.21 5.22
CA TYR A 117 13.84 -26.92 6.38
C TYR A 117 15.29 -27.37 6.17
N LEU A 118 15.51 -28.30 5.27
CA LEU A 118 16.81 -28.89 4.99
C LEU A 118 17.47 -28.19 3.81
N THR A 119 18.79 -28.30 3.72
CA THR A 119 19.52 -27.86 2.53
C THR A 119 19.00 -28.59 1.29
N PRO A 120 18.82 -27.91 0.15
CA PRO A 120 18.30 -28.53 -1.06
C PRO A 120 19.14 -29.71 -1.55
N ASN A 121 18.47 -30.69 -2.16
CA ASN A 121 19.08 -31.80 -2.89
C ASN A 121 18.31 -32.01 -4.22
N GLU A 122 18.85 -32.83 -5.12
CA GLU A 122 18.24 -33.07 -6.45
C GLU A 122 16.82 -33.65 -6.40
N THR A 123 16.45 -34.30 -5.29
CA THR A 123 15.10 -34.86 -5.09
C THR A 123 14.09 -33.86 -4.54
N ASN A 124 14.51 -32.63 -4.18
CA ASN A 124 13.65 -31.62 -3.55
C ASN A 124 12.81 -30.88 -4.61
N LEU A 125 11.83 -31.59 -5.18
CA LEU A 125 10.91 -31.07 -6.21
C LEU A 125 9.90 -30.09 -5.58
N GLN A 126 10.31 -28.83 -5.42
CA GLN A 126 9.37 -27.75 -5.13
C GLN A 126 8.66 -27.31 -6.41
N SER A 127 7.32 -27.21 -6.34
CA SER A 127 6.45 -27.05 -7.51
C SER A 127 6.35 -25.62 -8.06
N THR A 128 6.75 -24.59 -7.32
CA THR A 128 6.62 -23.19 -7.79
C THR A 128 7.82 -22.34 -7.39
N ALA A 129 8.60 -21.90 -8.37
CA ALA A 129 9.70 -20.96 -8.18
C ALA A 129 9.19 -19.54 -7.96
N TRP A 130 9.85 -18.78 -7.09
CA TRP A 130 9.61 -17.35 -6.92
C TRP A 130 10.22 -16.56 -8.07
N ARG A 131 9.54 -15.51 -8.53
CA ARG A 131 10.12 -14.55 -9.48
C ARG A 131 11.20 -13.72 -8.78
N VAL A 132 12.39 -13.67 -9.33
CA VAL A 132 13.53 -12.96 -8.73
C VAL A 132 13.94 -11.80 -9.62
N TYR A 133 13.73 -10.59 -9.12
CA TYR A 133 14.13 -9.35 -9.79
C TYR A 133 15.48 -8.88 -9.28
N ILE A 134 16.12 -8.03 -10.07
CA ILE A 134 17.33 -7.32 -9.68
C ILE A 134 16.93 -5.86 -9.42
N ASP A 135 17.34 -5.31 -8.27
CA ASP A 135 17.05 -3.92 -7.93
C ASP A 135 17.74 -2.97 -8.92
N SER A 136 17.04 -1.90 -9.30
CA SER A 136 17.55 -0.90 -10.23
C SER A 136 18.50 0.09 -9.56
N GLU A 137 18.48 0.19 -8.24
CA GLU A 137 19.38 1.05 -7.46
C GLU A 137 20.43 0.25 -6.70
N ARG A 138 21.50 0.94 -6.30
CA ARG A 138 22.58 0.37 -5.46
C ARG A 138 22.40 0.80 -4.01
N ILE A 139 22.79 -0.08 -3.10
CA ILE A 139 22.77 0.17 -1.65
C ILE A 139 24.17 0.04 -1.09
N SER A 140 24.64 1.08 -0.42
CA SER A 140 25.90 1.03 0.31
C SER A 140 25.79 0.07 1.50
N PRO A 141 26.71 -0.90 1.64
CA PRO A 141 26.81 -1.75 2.82
C PRO A 141 26.89 -0.93 4.12
N SER A 142 26.20 -1.39 5.17
CA SER A 142 26.26 -0.77 6.49
C SER A 142 25.97 -1.79 7.60
N VAL A 143 26.01 -1.32 8.85
CA VAL A 143 25.56 -2.13 10.00
C VAL A 143 24.09 -2.55 9.88
N PHE A 144 23.26 -1.76 9.19
CA PHE A 144 21.84 -2.04 8.97
C PHE A 144 21.55 -3.04 7.84
N THR A 145 22.52 -3.28 6.95
CA THR A 145 22.44 -4.38 5.99
C THR A 145 22.96 -5.68 6.63
N THR A 146 24.07 -5.60 7.34
CA THR A 146 24.73 -6.73 8.03
C THR A 146 23.84 -7.33 9.12
N HIS A 147 23.25 -6.47 9.98
CA HIS A 147 22.40 -6.90 11.08
C HIS A 147 20.92 -6.68 10.78
N LYS A 148 20.09 -7.66 11.12
CA LYS A 148 18.66 -7.58 10.86
C LYS A 148 17.99 -6.67 11.89
N THR A 149 17.55 -5.49 11.48
CA THR A 149 16.91 -4.49 12.36
C THR A 149 15.51 -4.10 11.86
N THR A 150 14.82 -3.22 12.58
CA THR A 150 13.60 -2.55 12.12
C THR A 150 13.84 -1.41 11.13
N ALA A 151 15.08 -0.91 11.00
CA ALA A 151 15.46 0.10 10.02
C ALA A 151 15.62 -0.59 8.65
N ARG A 152 14.54 -0.59 7.85
CA ARG A 152 14.45 -1.38 6.60
C ARG A 152 13.90 -0.59 5.42
N ASP A 153 14.02 0.72 5.45
CA ASP A 153 13.41 1.59 4.44
C ASP A 153 14.00 1.34 3.05
N PHE A 154 15.31 1.13 2.94
CA PHE A 154 15.98 0.80 1.68
C PHE A 154 15.56 -0.58 1.12
N TYR A 155 15.39 -1.60 1.96
CA TYR A 155 14.82 -2.89 1.53
C TYR A 155 13.37 -2.75 1.04
N THR A 156 12.59 -1.90 1.70
CA THR A 156 11.20 -1.63 1.33
C THR A 156 11.13 -0.90 -0.01
N ALA A 157 12.01 0.09 -0.22
CA ALA A 157 12.14 0.81 -1.49
C ALA A 157 12.51 -0.12 -2.65
N ALA A 158 13.48 -1.04 -2.46
CA ALA A 158 13.87 -2.03 -3.46
C ALA A 158 12.69 -2.91 -3.91
N ARG A 159 11.89 -3.39 -2.96
CA ARG A 159 10.67 -4.18 -3.25
C ARG A 159 9.68 -3.37 -4.07
N LEU A 160 9.46 -2.10 -3.70
CA LEU A 160 8.54 -1.20 -4.40
C LEU A 160 8.98 -0.90 -5.84
N ARG A 161 10.26 -0.60 -6.09
CA ARG A 161 10.81 -0.44 -7.45
C ARG A 161 10.61 -1.70 -8.29
N SER A 162 10.76 -2.85 -7.64
CA SER A 162 10.49 -4.16 -8.24
C SER A 162 9.00 -4.51 -8.32
N GLY A 163 8.09 -3.61 -7.95
CA GLY A 163 6.63 -3.82 -8.06
C GLY A 163 6.09 -4.87 -7.09
N ILE A 164 6.90 -5.28 -6.11
CA ILE A 164 6.55 -6.27 -5.10
C ILE A 164 5.87 -5.54 -3.93
N VAL A 165 4.55 -5.65 -3.85
CA VAL A 165 3.74 -4.89 -2.87
C VAL A 165 3.35 -5.72 -1.64
N SER A 166 3.62 -7.02 -1.64
CA SER A 166 3.23 -7.94 -0.57
C SER A 166 4.35 -8.90 -0.17
N PHE A 167 4.43 -9.26 1.11
CA PHE A 167 5.38 -10.25 1.64
C PHE A 167 4.92 -11.71 1.44
N VAL A 168 3.68 -11.92 0.98
CA VAL A 168 3.18 -13.25 0.61
C VAL A 168 3.25 -13.52 -0.89
N GLU A 169 3.56 -12.49 -1.69
CA GLU A 169 3.80 -12.67 -3.12
C GLU A 169 5.03 -13.58 -3.33
N PRO A 170 4.97 -14.57 -4.23
CA PRO A 170 6.11 -15.43 -4.56
C PRO A 170 7.08 -14.67 -5.47
N ALA A 171 7.60 -13.56 -4.96
CA ALA A 171 8.53 -12.68 -5.65
C ALA A 171 9.54 -12.08 -4.66
N GLU A 172 10.77 -11.94 -5.15
CA GLU A 172 11.88 -11.36 -4.42
C GLU A 172 12.63 -10.36 -5.30
N VAL A 173 13.32 -9.42 -4.67
CA VAL A 173 14.27 -8.52 -5.32
C VAL A 173 15.65 -8.70 -4.67
N LEU A 174 16.66 -8.85 -5.52
CA LEU A 174 18.07 -8.91 -5.14
C LEU A 174 18.64 -7.49 -5.07
N LEU A 175 19.34 -7.20 -3.98
CA LEU A 175 19.97 -5.90 -3.74
C LEU A 175 21.43 -5.97 -4.19
N ILE A 176 21.93 -4.83 -4.67
CA ILE A 176 23.26 -4.73 -5.28
C ILE A 176 24.06 -3.65 -4.58
N ASN A 177 25.33 -3.92 -4.30
CA ASN A 177 26.25 -2.94 -3.74
C ASN A 177 26.78 -1.97 -4.82
N PRO A 178 27.50 -0.89 -4.46
CA PRO A 178 28.03 0.06 -5.43
C PRO A 178 29.00 -0.54 -6.46
N ALA A 179 29.64 -1.68 -6.16
CA ALA A 179 30.51 -2.41 -7.07
C ALA A 179 29.75 -3.24 -8.13
N GLY A 180 28.41 -3.32 -8.04
CA GLY A 180 27.60 -4.11 -8.97
C GLY A 180 27.44 -5.57 -8.56
N GLU A 181 27.82 -5.93 -7.34
CA GLU A 181 27.74 -7.30 -6.81
C GLU A 181 26.42 -7.51 -6.04
N ILE A 182 25.86 -8.71 -6.17
CA ILE A 182 24.68 -9.14 -5.41
C ILE A 182 25.03 -9.21 -3.93
N MET A 183 24.22 -8.58 -3.08
CA MET A 183 24.40 -8.60 -1.62
C MET A 183 23.56 -9.71 -0.98
N GLU A 184 22.25 -9.64 -1.20
CA GLU A 184 21.22 -10.52 -0.66
C GLU A 184 19.88 -10.25 -1.38
N GLY A 185 18.80 -10.91 -0.97
CA GLY A 185 17.42 -10.57 -1.33
C GLY A 185 16.76 -9.72 -0.24
N SER A 186 15.65 -9.03 -0.56
CA SER A 186 15.03 -8.11 0.40
C SER A 186 14.50 -8.77 1.67
N ILE A 187 14.21 -10.07 1.63
CA ILE A 187 13.86 -10.87 2.82
C ILE A 187 14.54 -12.25 2.83
N THR A 188 15.51 -12.50 1.93
CA THR A 188 16.11 -13.83 1.71
C THR A 188 17.62 -13.76 1.45
N THR A 189 18.31 -14.87 1.65
CA THR A 189 19.67 -15.10 1.14
C THR A 189 19.60 -15.84 -0.19
N PRO A 190 20.27 -15.36 -1.26
CA PRO A 190 20.31 -16.05 -2.55
C PRO A 190 21.50 -17.03 -2.66
N TYR A 191 21.33 -18.06 -3.48
CA TYR A 191 22.36 -19.03 -3.84
C TYR A 191 22.28 -19.35 -5.32
N PHE A 192 23.41 -19.33 -6.00
CA PHE A 192 23.50 -19.57 -7.45
C PHE A 192 24.45 -20.73 -7.73
N ARG A 193 24.11 -21.59 -8.69
CA ARG A 193 24.99 -22.67 -9.14
C ARG A 193 26.04 -22.07 -10.08
N ARG A 194 27.32 -22.24 -9.75
CA ARG A 194 28.43 -21.66 -10.55
C ARG A 194 29.57 -22.63 -10.84
N ARG A 195 29.55 -23.82 -10.24
CA ARG A 195 30.54 -24.87 -10.52
C ARG A 195 29.82 -26.15 -10.92
N ASP A 196 30.44 -26.94 -11.78
CA ASP A 196 29.88 -28.24 -12.13
C ASP A 196 30.30 -29.28 -11.08
N THR A 197 29.45 -30.27 -10.82
CA THR A 197 29.71 -31.31 -9.80
C THR A 197 30.81 -32.28 -10.21
N THR A 198 31.34 -32.14 -11.42
CA THR A 198 32.41 -32.94 -12.05
C THR A 198 33.80 -32.34 -11.87
N ASP A 199 33.89 -31.06 -11.47
CA ASP A 199 35.17 -30.40 -11.18
C ASP A 199 35.69 -30.93 -9.83
N GLY A 200 36.62 -31.89 -9.88
CA GLY A 200 37.15 -32.68 -8.75
C GLY A 200 37.84 -31.92 -7.60
N GLU A 201 37.54 -30.64 -7.39
CA GLU A 201 38.09 -29.80 -6.32
C GLU A 201 37.35 -29.90 -4.97
N GLY A 202 36.29 -30.71 -4.85
CA GLY A 202 35.55 -30.87 -3.59
C GLY A 202 34.86 -29.59 -3.08
N LYS A 203 34.81 -28.52 -3.88
CA LYS A 203 34.13 -27.27 -3.55
C LYS A 203 32.63 -27.39 -3.87
N PRO A 204 31.75 -26.79 -3.05
CA PRO A 204 30.31 -26.79 -3.32
C PRO A 204 29.97 -26.15 -4.67
N ALA A 205 29.02 -26.76 -5.40
CA ALA A 205 28.53 -26.27 -6.69
C ALA A 205 27.74 -24.95 -6.57
N TRP A 206 27.10 -24.74 -5.43
CA TRP A 206 26.34 -23.53 -5.10
C TRP A 206 27.24 -22.52 -4.40
N ILE A 207 27.09 -21.24 -4.77
CA ILE A 207 27.73 -20.12 -4.10
C ILE A 207 26.70 -19.15 -3.54
N THR A 208 27.06 -18.42 -2.49
CA THR A 208 26.27 -17.33 -1.91
C THR A 208 27.18 -16.10 -1.72
N PRO A 209 26.67 -14.87 -1.86
CA PRO A 209 27.50 -13.68 -1.72
C PRO A 209 28.22 -13.63 -0.36
N PRO A 210 29.50 -13.21 -0.30
CA PRO A 210 30.23 -13.05 0.96
C PRO A 210 29.67 -11.88 1.78
N LEU A 211 29.92 -11.88 3.09
CA LEU A 211 29.52 -10.74 3.95
C LEU A 211 30.22 -9.44 3.54
N SER A 212 31.39 -9.51 2.91
CA SER A 212 32.10 -8.34 2.35
C SER A 212 31.32 -7.64 1.23
N SER A 213 30.42 -8.34 0.51
CA SER A 213 29.51 -7.69 -0.45
C SER A 213 28.45 -6.84 0.26
N GLY A 214 28.24 -7.03 1.57
CA GLY A 214 27.44 -6.17 2.43
C GLY A 214 26.05 -6.70 2.79
N GLY A 215 25.74 -7.95 2.45
CA GLY A 215 24.46 -8.58 2.79
C GLY A 215 24.33 -8.98 4.26
N ASN A 216 23.13 -9.37 4.67
CA ASN A 216 22.84 -9.81 6.03
C ASN A 216 23.54 -11.11 6.41
N ALA A 217 23.97 -11.22 7.67
CA ALA A 217 24.39 -12.48 8.30
C ALA A 217 23.17 -13.40 8.57
N GLY A 218 22.59 -13.95 7.50
CA GLY A 218 21.39 -14.78 7.53
C GLY A 218 21.59 -16.10 8.29
N THR A 219 20.57 -16.54 9.03
CA THR A 219 20.64 -17.79 9.81
C THR A 219 20.65 -19.03 8.93
N THR A 220 19.82 -19.05 7.88
CA THR A 220 19.83 -20.10 6.86
C THR A 220 21.09 -20.06 6.00
N ARG A 221 21.72 -18.89 5.82
CA ARG A 221 23.02 -18.75 5.17
C ARG A 221 24.11 -19.46 5.96
N GLN A 222 24.22 -19.15 7.25
CA GLN A 222 25.20 -19.78 8.14
C GLN A 222 24.99 -21.29 8.23
N TYR A 223 23.72 -21.73 8.32
CA TYR A 223 23.37 -23.15 8.25
C TYR A 223 23.80 -23.81 6.93
N ALA A 224 23.51 -23.18 5.78
CA ALA A 224 23.90 -23.70 4.47
C ALA A 224 25.42 -23.85 4.30
N LEU A 225 26.20 -22.87 4.78
CA LEU A 225 27.66 -22.92 4.80
C LEU A 225 28.17 -24.04 5.71
N ALA A 226 27.63 -24.16 6.92
CA ALA A 226 28.01 -25.18 7.89
C ALA A 226 27.70 -26.61 7.40
N GLN A 227 26.66 -26.79 6.60
CA GLN A 227 26.30 -28.07 5.99
C GLN A 227 27.08 -28.36 4.69
N GLY A 228 27.97 -27.47 4.24
CA GLY A 228 28.72 -27.63 3.00
C GLY A 228 27.86 -27.56 1.72
N PHE A 229 26.61 -27.06 1.82
CA PHE A 229 25.74 -26.92 0.66
C PHE A 229 26.25 -25.85 -0.32
N CYS A 230 26.86 -24.79 0.20
CA CYS A 230 27.38 -23.68 -0.59
C CYS A 230 28.72 -23.18 -0.06
N ALA A 231 29.43 -22.42 -0.87
CA ALA A 231 30.60 -21.63 -0.48
C ALA A 231 30.33 -20.13 -0.67
N GLU A 232 31.13 -19.28 -0.01
CA GLU A 232 31.10 -17.84 -0.28
C GLU A 232 31.87 -17.53 -1.56
N ASP A 233 31.27 -16.73 -2.44
CA ASP A 233 31.93 -16.20 -3.64
C ASP A 233 31.16 -14.98 -4.17
N THR A 234 31.85 -14.05 -4.81
CA THR A 234 31.23 -12.83 -5.33
C THR A 234 30.38 -13.15 -6.56
N ILE A 235 29.20 -12.54 -6.64
CA ILE A 235 28.28 -12.71 -7.78
C ILE A 235 28.01 -11.34 -8.37
N ALA A 236 28.48 -11.07 -9.60
CA ALA A 236 28.12 -9.83 -10.27
C ALA A 236 26.67 -9.90 -10.75
N ALA A 237 25.93 -8.81 -10.62
CA ALA A 237 24.54 -8.74 -11.08
C ALA A 237 24.41 -8.94 -12.60
N THR A 238 25.47 -8.63 -13.35
CA THR A 238 25.58 -8.83 -14.79
C THR A 238 25.71 -10.30 -15.19
N ASP A 239 26.14 -11.16 -14.27
CA ASP A 239 26.30 -12.60 -14.52
C ASP A 239 24.96 -13.34 -14.42
N LEU A 240 23.89 -12.68 -13.97
CA LEU A 240 22.58 -13.27 -13.79
C LEU A 240 21.74 -13.17 -15.08
N VAL A 241 21.31 -14.32 -15.60
CA VAL A 241 20.63 -14.44 -16.89
C VAL A 241 19.13 -14.72 -16.73
N ASP A 242 18.30 -14.30 -17.70
CA ASP A 242 16.84 -14.44 -17.61
C ASP A 242 16.45 -15.92 -17.62
N GLY A 243 15.55 -16.31 -16.71
CA GLY A 243 15.19 -17.71 -16.51
C GLY A 243 16.17 -18.54 -15.69
N GLU A 244 17.31 -17.98 -15.28
CA GLU A 244 18.28 -18.68 -14.44
C GLU A 244 17.68 -19.09 -13.09
N GLU A 245 17.88 -20.35 -12.70
CA GLU A 245 17.39 -20.87 -11.44
C GLU A 245 18.36 -20.57 -10.28
N CYS A 246 17.78 -20.24 -9.13
CA CYS A 246 18.52 -20.02 -7.90
C CYS A 246 17.78 -20.63 -6.71
N TRP A 247 18.47 -20.74 -5.58
CA TRP A 247 17.81 -20.94 -4.30
C TRP A 247 17.71 -19.62 -3.54
N LEU A 248 16.64 -19.46 -2.78
CA LEU A 248 16.45 -18.39 -1.81
C LEU A 248 16.23 -19.03 -0.45
N SER A 249 16.69 -18.43 0.63
CA SER A 249 16.40 -18.96 1.97
C SER A 249 16.11 -17.89 3.01
N ASN A 250 15.31 -18.23 4.02
CA ASN A 250 15.21 -17.45 5.26
C ASN A 250 14.72 -18.33 6.43
N GLY A 251 14.89 -17.81 7.66
CA GLY A 251 14.53 -18.52 8.89
C GLY A 251 13.04 -18.79 9.12
N VAL A 252 12.14 -18.40 8.20
CA VAL A 252 10.70 -18.67 8.31
C VAL A 252 10.22 -19.71 7.30
N ARG A 253 10.74 -19.64 6.06
CA ARG A 253 10.30 -20.47 4.93
C ARG A 253 11.35 -21.51 4.50
N GLY A 254 12.48 -21.58 5.20
CA GLY A 254 13.57 -22.48 4.83
C GLY A 254 14.11 -22.11 3.45
N PHE A 255 14.41 -23.12 2.63
CA PHE A 255 14.89 -22.97 1.25
C PHE A 255 13.72 -23.01 0.26
N ILE A 256 13.78 -22.13 -0.73
CA ILE A 256 12.73 -21.89 -1.74
C ILE A 256 13.39 -21.77 -3.11
N ARG A 257 12.82 -22.38 -4.15
CA ARG A 257 13.27 -22.15 -5.53
C ARG A 257 12.96 -20.72 -5.97
N GLY A 258 13.91 -20.11 -6.66
CA GLY A 258 13.76 -18.82 -7.34
C GLY A 258 14.15 -18.95 -8.80
N GLN A 259 13.62 -18.06 -9.63
CA GLN A 259 14.00 -17.93 -11.02
C GLN A 259 14.18 -16.45 -11.37
N ARG A 260 15.33 -16.09 -11.94
CA ARG A 260 15.61 -14.72 -12.37
C ARG A 260 14.62 -14.31 -13.45
N THR A 261 13.99 -13.15 -13.26
CA THR A 261 13.01 -12.59 -14.19
C THR A 261 13.37 -11.15 -14.52
N THR A 262 13.47 -10.85 -15.80
CA THR A 262 13.68 -9.51 -16.33
C THR A 262 12.33 -8.80 -16.46
N LYS A 263 12.26 -7.55 -16.01
CA LYS A 263 11.10 -6.71 -16.30
C LYS A 263 11.24 -6.12 -17.69
N TYR A 264 10.42 -6.60 -18.62
CA TYR A 264 10.18 -5.88 -19.87
C TYR A 264 9.26 -4.70 -19.56
N TYR A 265 9.81 -3.50 -19.54
CA TYR A 265 8.98 -2.30 -19.70
C TYR A 265 8.56 -2.30 -21.17
N THR A 266 7.28 -2.60 -21.43
CA THR A 266 6.69 -2.22 -22.71
C THR A 266 6.68 -0.71 -22.74
N MET A 267 7.70 -0.12 -23.34
CA MET A 267 7.65 1.26 -23.80
C MET A 267 6.48 1.28 -24.79
N ILE A 268 5.35 1.84 -24.36
CA ILE A 268 4.33 2.30 -25.31
C ILE A 268 4.96 3.51 -25.98
N GLY A 269 5.84 3.23 -26.94
CA GLY A 269 6.52 4.22 -27.74
C GLY A 269 5.47 4.90 -28.60
N GLN A 270 5.36 6.22 -28.43
CA GLN A 270 5.04 7.08 -29.55
C GLN A 270 6.13 6.88 -30.61
N SER A 271 5.91 5.99 -31.56
CA SER A 271 6.57 6.02 -32.86
C SER A 271 5.58 6.61 -33.84
N GLY A 272 5.57 7.94 -33.95
CA GLY A 272 5.10 8.60 -35.15
C GLY A 272 6.15 8.37 -36.22
N ASP A 273 5.98 7.32 -37.03
CA ASP A 273 6.67 7.20 -38.30
C ASP A 273 5.71 7.53 -39.42
N ASN A 274 5.95 8.71 -39.99
CA ASN A 274 5.52 9.14 -41.30
C ASN A 274 6.18 8.20 -42.32
N GLN A 275 5.43 7.27 -42.91
CA GLN A 275 5.80 6.71 -44.22
C GLN A 275 4.55 6.48 -45.06
N MET A 276 4.45 7.32 -46.09
CA MET A 276 3.57 7.17 -47.23
C MET A 276 3.70 5.77 -47.84
N MET A 277 2.59 5.07 -47.97
CA MET A 277 2.39 4.01 -48.96
C MET A 277 0.99 4.21 -49.56
N HIS A 278 0.97 4.69 -50.79
CA HIS A 278 -0.17 4.70 -51.69
C HIS A 278 -0.69 3.27 -51.92
N ARG A 279 -2.02 3.06 -51.88
CA ARG A 279 -2.84 2.32 -52.88
C ARG A 279 -4.33 2.28 -52.48
N PRO A 280 -5.25 1.97 -53.43
CA PRO A 280 -6.39 2.83 -53.74
C PRO A 280 -7.75 2.36 -53.19
N ILE A 281 -8.68 3.32 -53.20
CA ILE A 281 -10.13 3.19 -52.98
C ILE A 281 -10.78 2.33 -54.08
N PRO A 282 -11.75 1.48 -53.73
CA PRO A 282 -12.89 1.19 -54.59
C PRO A 282 -14.21 1.70 -54.00
N ALA A 283 -15.10 2.09 -54.92
CA ALA A 283 -16.28 2.91 -54.74
C ALA A 283 -17.50 2.21 -54.11
N LEU A 284 -18.39 3.06 -53.60
CA LEU A 284 -19.79 2.84 -53.22
C LEU A 284 -20.63 2.17 -54.33
N PRO A 285 -21.85 1.70 -53.97
CA PRO A 285 -23.02 2.42 -54.48
C PRO A 285 -24.15 2.69 -53.48
N ASN A 286 -24.87 3.77 -53.81
CA ASN A 286 -25.99 4.45 -53.16
C ASN A 286 -27.31 3.65 -53.03
N ARG A 287 -28.17 4.07 -52.08
CA ARG A 287 -29.61 4.46 -52.23
C ARG A 287 -30.15 4.99 -50.89
N LEU A 288 -30.56 6.28 -50.77
CA LEU A 288 -31.94 6.83 -50.89
C LEU A 288 -32.93 6.18 -49.88
N SER A 289 -33.77 6.87 -49.09
CA SER A 289 -34.37 8.22 -49.13
C SER A 289 -35.36 8.42 -47.95
N GLY A 290 -35.58 9.68 -47.52
CA GLY A 290 -36.81 10.23 -46.90
C GLY A 290 -37.05 9.92 -45.41
N GLU A 291 -37.74 10.71 -44.58
CA GLU A 291 -38.38 12.04 -44.64
C GLU A 291 -38.73 12.41 -43.16
N ARG A 292 -38.90 13.71 -42.84
CA ARG A 292 -39.41 14.21 -41.55
C ARG A 292 -40.95 14.06 -41.47
N PRO A 293 -41.56 14.22 -40.28
CA PRO A 293 -42.30 15.47 -40.09
C PRO A 293 -42.28 16.07 -38.66
N GLU A 294 -42.51 17.39 -38.64
CA GLU A 294 -43.11 18.23 -37.57
C GLU A 294 -44.47 17.69 -37.11
N ALA A 295 -45.18 18.10 -36.07
CA ALA A 295 -45.10 18.97 -34.89
C ALA A 295 -46.35 18.60 -34.06
N ASP A 296 -46.43 18.88 -32.75
CA ASP A 296 -47.64 19.53 -32.24
C ASP A 296 -47.50 20.12 -30.82
N ARG A 297 -48.18 21.25 -30.66
CA ARG A 297 -48.35 22.04 -29.43
C ARG A 297 -49.68 21.69 -28.76
N ASN A 298 -49.70 21.67 -27.43
CA ASN A 298 -50.64 22.41 -26.56
C ASN A 298 -50.41 21.96 -25.10
N SER A 299 -50.14 22.90 -24.18
CA SER A 299 -51.11 23.54 -23.25
C SER A 299 -51.65 22.50 -22.23
N SER A 300 -51.60 22.69 -20.92
CA SER A 300 -51.89 23.90 -20.14
C SER A 300 -51.68 23.65 -18.63
N HIS A 301 -51.61 24.75 -17.89
CA HIS A 301 -52.05 24.95 -16.49
C HIS A 301 -51.11 24.68 -15.30
N ILE A 302 -50.66 25.81 -14.75
CA ILE A 302 -50.26 26.12 -13.36
C ILE A 302 -51.56 26.38 -12.54
N PRO A 303 -51.61 26.18 -11.21
CA PRO A 303 -51.30 27.24 -10.23
C PRO A 303 -50.44 26.72 -9.03
N ASN A 304 -49.36 27.40 -8.63
CA ASN A 304 -49.28 28.47 -7.62
C ASN A 304 -49.98 28.20 -6.28
N ALA A 305 -49.20 28.07 -5.20
CA ALA A 305 -49.30 28.87 -3.96
C ALA A 305 -48.17 28.47 -2.99
N THR A 306 -47.22 29.35 -2.64
CA THR A 306 -47.23 30.41 -1.60
C THR A 306 -46.74 29.94 -0.22
N LEU A 307 -45.73 30.68 0.23
CA LEU A 307 -45.06 30.81 1.52
C LEU A 307 -45.93 30.71 2.80
N CYS A 308 -45.33 30.19 3.87
CA CYS A 308 -45.49 30.67 5.26
C CYS A 308 -44.32 30.10 6.10
N SER A 309 -43.31 30.89 6.47
CA SER A 309 -43.18 31.72 7.68
C SER A 309 -42.97 30.95 9.00
N SER A 310 -41.79 31.20 9.57
CA SER A 310 -41.48 31.34 11.01
C SER A 310 -41.63 30.12 11.93
N SER A 311 -40.52 29.76 12.60
CA SER A 311 -40.35 30.07 14.03
C SER A 311 -38.96 29.70 14.52
N ILE A 312 -38.33 30.71 15.11
CA ILE A 312 -37.14 30.68 15.96
C ILE A 312 -37.49 29.98 17.27
N LEU A 313 -36.64 29.06 17.73
CA LEU A 313 -36.58 28.67 19.13
C LEU A 313 -35.11 28.56 19.57
N PHE A 314 -34.68 29.61 20.27
CA PHE A 314 -33.56 29.65 21.20
C PHE A 314 -33.84 28.72 22.39
N LEU A 315 -32.82 28.04 22.92
CA LEU A 315 -32.72 27.52 24.29
C LEU A 315 -31.23 27.14 24.58
N PRO A 316 -30.78 27.06 25.85
CA PRO A 316 -29.98 28.12 26.46
C PRO A 316 -28.60 27.66 26.96
N GLN A 317 -27.73 28.64 27.21
CA GLN A 317 -26.54 28.50 28.02
C GLN A 317 -26.90 28.25 29.48
N VAL A 318 -26.33 27.22 30.08
CA VAL A 318 -26.16 27.12 31.55
C VAL A 318 -24.70 26.79 31.82
N GLY A 319 -24.01 27.74 32.44
CA GLY A 319 -22.69 27.53 33.02
C GLY A 319 -22.82 26.86 34.38
N VAL A 320 -21.92 25.92 34.66
CA VAL A 320 -21.59 25.48 36.02
C VAL A 320 -20.07 25.40 36.13
N THR A 321 -19.57 26.19 37.06
CA THR A 321 -18.18 26.24 37.53
C THR A 321 -17.83 24.96 38.30
N SER A 322 -16.74 24.29 37.92
CA SER A 322 -16.12 23.27 38.74
C SER A 322 -14.62 23.20 38.39
N SER A 323 -13.82 23.65 39.35
CA SER A 323 -12.37 23.57 39.37
C SER A 323 -11.92 22.11 39.56
N PHE A 324 -11.46 21.47 38.49
CA PHE A 324 -10.70 20.22 38.57
C PHE A 324 -9.28 20.47 38.04
N GLN A 325 -8.30 20.39 38.94
CA GLN A 325 -6.88 20.31 38.59
C GLN A 325 -6.65 19.06 37.74
N LEU A 326 -6.45 19.24 36.43
CA LEU A 326 -5.95 18.16 35.57
C LEU A 326 -4.47 17.93 35.87
N SER A 327 -4.20 16.76 36.43
CA SER A 327 -2.88 16.13 36.39
C SER A 327 -2.36 16.07 34.95
N ARG A 328 -1.12 16.50 34.73
CA ARG A 328 -0.40 16.50 33.43
C ARG A 328 -0.15 15.09 32.84
N SER A 329 -0.73 14.02 33.37
CA SER A 329 -0.44 12.63 33.01
C SER A 329 -1.48 11.92 32.13
N THR A 330 -2.56 12.57 31.68
CA THR A 330 -3.62 11.91 30.88
C THR A 330 -3.75 12.41 29.42
N LEU A 331 -2.83 13.26 28.95
CA LEU A 331 -2.86 13.82 27.58
C LEU A 331 -1.94 13.12 26.56
N TYR A 332 -1.45 11.92 26.86
CA TYR A 332 -0.66 11.09 25.93
C TYR A 332 -1.30 9.73 25.61
N ALA A 333 -2.61 9.59 25.80
CA ALA A 333 -3.35 8.38 25.43
C ALA A 333 -4.40 8.71 24.36
N SER A 334 -3.95 8.88 23.11
CA SER A 334 -4.71 8.66 21.83
C SER A 334 -4.01 9.30 20.64
N PHE A 335 -2.69 9.13 20.49
CA PHE A 335 -2.07 9.33 19.18
C PHE A 335 -2.14 8.02 18.41
N ALA A 336 -3.24 7.83 17.67
CA ALA A 336 -3.15 7.04 16.44
C ALA A 336 -2.02 7.65 15.62
N ILE A 337 -1.00 6.86 15.28
CA ILE A 337 0.18 7.29 14.51
C ILE A 337 -0.33 7.92 13.20
N MET A 338 -0.39 9.25 13.14
CA MET A 338 -0.74 10.01 11.93
C MET A 338 0.54 10.19 11.12
N LYS A 339 0.61 9.58 9.95
CA LYS A 339 1.66 9.89 8.97
C LYS A 339 1.12 10.91 7.97
N PHE A 340 1.92 11.94 7.73
CA PHE A 340 1.59 13.06 6.84
C PHE A 340 2.36 12.91 5.52
N PHE A 341 1.67 13.09 4.41
CA PHE A 341 2.30 13.42 3.13
C PHE A 341 2.05 14.89 2.86
N GLU A 342 3.11 15.64 2.54
CA GLU A 342 3.00 17.05 2.17
C GLU A 342 3.67 17.28 0.83
N ASN A 343 2.99 18.04 -0.04
CA ASN A 343 3.52 18.47 -1.32
C ASN A 343 3.12 19.92 -1.56
N VAL A 344 4.09 20.76 -1.94
CA VAL A 344 3.84 22.15 -2.32
C VAL A 344 4.25 22.33 -3.76
N PHE A 345 3.40 22.96 -4.55
CA PHE A 345 3.69 23.26 -5.95
C PHE A 345 2.97 24.52 -6.39
N THR A 346 3.41 25.11 -7.49
CA THR A 346 2.86 26.37 -8.02
C THR A 346 2.32 26.16 -9.42
N TYR A 347 1.16 26.77 -9.71
CA TYR A 347 0.63 26.93 -11.06
C TYR A 347 0.97 28.33 -11.58
N ASP A 348 1.43 28.41 -12.83
CA ASP A 348 1.64 29.66 -13.56
C ASP A 348 0.31 30.22 -14.11
N TYR A 349 -0.69 30.29 -13.24
CA TYR A 349 -2.06 30.71 -13.53
C TYR A 349 -2.63 31.51 -12.37
N SER A 350 -3.49 32.48 -12.68
CA SER A 350 -4.17 33.30 -11.69
C SER A 350 -5.11 32.48 -10.80
N PHE A 351 -5.29 32.93 -9.55
CA PHE A 351 -6.14 32.24 -8.59
C PHE A 351 -7.59 32.01 -9.09
N PRO A 352 -8.24 32.97 -9.77
CA PRO A 352 -9.56 32.72 -10.38
C PRO A 352 -9.54 31.60 -11.43
N ALA A 353 -8.49 31.52 -12.27
CA ALA A 353 -8.36 30.46 -13.27
C ALA A 353 -8.17 29.09 -12.61
N VAL A 354 -7.30 29.00 -11.59
CA VAL A 354 -7.03 27.76 -10.85
C VAL A 354 -8.25 27.29 -10.06
N SER A 355 -8.95 28.20 -9.37
CA SER A 355 -10.17 27.86 -8.62
C SER A 355 -11.30 27.43 -9.56
N LEU A 356 -11.51 28.09 -10.70
CA LEU A 356 -12.48 27.66 -11.71
C LEU A 356 -12.12 26.28 -12.29
N ALA A 357 -10.86 26.08 -12.69
CA ALA A 357 -10.38 24.80 -13.19
C ALA A 357 -10.59 23.66 -12.18
N TYR A 358 -10.44 23.93 -10.88
CA TYR A 358 -10.69 22.94 -9.83
C TYR A 358 -12.14 22.41 -9.85
N PHE A 359 -13.11 23.28 -10.12
CA PHE A 359 -14.51 22.88 -10.22
C PHE A 359 -14.82 22.14 -11.53
N LEU A 360 -14.06 22.41 -12.60
CA LEU A 360 -14.22 21.84 -13.93
C LEU A 360 -13.28 20.66 -14.23
N ARG A 361 -12.52 20.18 -13.23
CA ARG A 361 -11.42 19.24 -13.49
C ARG A 361 -11.84 17.85 -13.95
N TYR A 362 -13.12 17.51 -13.93
CA TYR A 362 -13.60 16.20 -14.36
C TYR A 362 -14.68 16.32 -15.43
N PRO A 363 -14.67 15.44 -16.44
CA PRO A 363 -13.67 14.40 -16.70
C PRO A 363 -12.37 14.96 -17.30
N ASN A 364 -11.26 14.23 -17.12
CA ASN A 364 -9.98 14.50 -17.78
C ASN A 364 -9.19 13.18 -18.02
N PRO A 365 -8.17 13.14 -18.91
CA PRO A 365 -7.44 11.92 -19.26
C PRO A 365 -6.72 11.23 -18.10
N TYR A 366 -6.34 11.98 -17.07
CA TYR A 366 -5.61 11.50 -15.89
C TYR A 366 -6.54 11.04 -14.75
N SER A 367 -7.84 11.30 -14.86
CA SER A 367 -8.85 11.00 -13.83
C SER A 367 -10.00 10.11 -14.31
N ARG A 368 -9.74 9.21 -15.28
CA ARG A 368 -10.72 8.21 -15.80
C ARG A 368 -11.36 7.28 -14.76
N HIS A 369 -10.85 7.30 -13.53
CA HIS A 369 -11.41 6.54 -12.42
C HIS A 369 -12.59 7.26 -11.75
N VAL A 370 -12.74 8.57 -11.91
CA VAL A 370 -13.91 9.32 -11.44
C VAL A 370 -15.06 9.09 -12.43
N LEU A 371 -16.17 8.58 -11.92
CA LEU A 371 -17.36 8.22 -12.70
C LEU A 371 -18.36 9.38 -12.73
N THR A 372 -18.69 9.93 -11.57
CA THR A 372 -19.62 11.05 -11.42
C THR A 372 -19.14 12.01 -10.35
N THR A 373 -19.60 13.26 -10.46
CA THR A 373 -19.39 14.31 -9.47
C THR A 373 -20.68 15.10 -9.32
N ASP A 374 -21.20 15.15 -8.10
CA ASP A 374 -22.52 15.69 -7.80
C ASP A 374 -22.37 16.76 -6.73
N VAL A 375 -22.97 17.94 -6.92
CA VAL A 375 -22.99 18.99 -5.89
C VAL A 375 -24.17 18.69 -4.95
N ILE A 376 -23.87 18.40 -3.69
CA ILE A 376 -24.88 18.14 -2.67
C ILE A 376 -25.40 19.46 -2.09
N ASP A 377 -24.47 20.38 -1.82
CA ASP A 377 -24.77 21.65 -1.18
C ASP A 377 -23.82 22.74 -1.69
N ARG A 378 -24.33 23.96 -1.83
CA ARG A 378 -23.55 25.13 -2.24
C ARG A 378 -24.26 26.39 -1.80
N TYR A 379 -23.56 27.24 -1.05
CA TYR A 379 -24.06 28.52 -0.61
C TYR A 379 -22.91 29.53 -0.46
N VAL A 380 -23.25 30.82 -0.49
CA VAL A 380 -22.34 31.90 -0.11
C VAL A 380 -22.70 32.31 1.32
N ASP A 381 -21.73 32.25 2.22
CA ASP A 381 -21.92 32.72 3.59
C ASP A 381 -22.19 34.24 3.57
N PRO A 382 -23.32 34.72 4.09
CA PRO A 382 -23.67 36.14 4.02
C PRO A 382 -22.73 37.03 4.83
N THR A 383 -22.11 36.51 5.90
CA THR A 383 -21.20 37.26 6.76
C THR A 383 -19.79 37.26 6.19
N THR A 384 -19.24 36.09 5.88
CA THR A 384 -17.85 36.00 5.39
C THR A 384 -17.73 36.22 3.88
N GLN A 385 -18.84 36.17 3.13
CA GLN A 385 -18.88 36.24 1.66
C GLN A 385 -18.06 35.14 0.97
N ARG A 386 -17.84 34.01 1.67
CA ARG A 386 -17.11 32.84 1.17
C ARG A 386 -18.07 31.86 0.51
N LEU A 387 -17.63 31.26 -0.61
CA LEU A 387 -18.38 30.22 -1.30
C LEU A 387 -18.06 28.86 -0.68
N HIS A 388 -19.07 28.24 -0.08
CA HIS A 388 -19.02 26.87 0.40
C HIS A 388 -19.59 25.94 -0.66
N THR A 389 -18.95 24.80 -0.89
CA THR A 389 -19.48 23.74 -1.76
C THR A 389 -19.16 22.38 -1.17
N THR A 390 -20.15 21.50 -1.11
CA THR A 390 -20.00 20.08 -0.78
C THR A 390 -20.35 19.25 -2.02
N ARG A 391 -19.44 18.38 -2.44
CA ARG A 391 -19.62 17.46 -3.57
C ARG A 391 -19.47 16.01 -3.14
N LEU A 392 -20.26 15.14 -3.77
CA LEU A 392 -20.09 13.70 -3.74
C LEU A 392 -19.45 13.24 -5.04
N LEU A 393 -18.36 12.48 -4.94
CA LEU A 393 -17.67 11.93 -6.10
C LEU A 393 -17.76 10.40 -6.04
N LEU A 394 -18.24 9.79 -7.11
CA LEU A 394 -18.19 8.34 -7.29
C LEU A 394 -16.95 7.99 -8.11
N LYS A 395 -16.12 7.06 -7.63
CA LYS A 395 -14.93 6.59 -8.37
C LYS A 395 -14.84 5.08 -8.42
N LYS A 396 -14.19 4.53 -9.45
CA LYS A 396 -13.78 3.13 -9.53
C LYS A 396 -12.76 2.85 -8.42
N SER A 397 -13.14 2.02 -7.46
CA SER A 397 -12.30 1.53 -6.37
C SER A 397 -11.54 0.29 -6.81
N LYS A 398 -10.27 0.46 -7.18
CA LYS A 398 -9.32 -0.65 -7.19
C LYS A 398 -8.89 -0.94 -5.75
N VAL A 399 -9.77 -1.57 -4.96
CA VAL A 399 -9.31 -2.19 -3.70
C VAL A 399 -8.21 -3.16 -4.10
N PRO A 400 -6.97 -3.05 -3.58
CA PRO A 400 -5.93 -4.01 -3.89
C PRO A 400 -6.46 -5.41 -3.60
N SER A 401 -6.34 -6.33 -4.55
CA SER A 401 -6.80 -7.73 -4.39
C SER A 401 -6.19 -8.40 -3.16
N GLY A 402 -5.05 -7.92 -2.68
CA GLY A 402 -4.43 -8.32 -1.42
C GLY A 402 -5.18 -7.87 -0.15
N ILE A 403 -5.88 -6.72 -0.16
CA ILE A 403 -6.69 -6.25 0.98
C ILE A 403 -8.05 -6.96 1.00
N LEU A 404 -8.65 -7.22 -0.17
CA LEU A 404 -9.90 -7.99 -0.30
C LEU A 404 -9.80 -9.38 0.36
N LYS A 405 -8.64 -10.01 0.30
CA LYS A 405 -8.39 -11.35 0.90
C LYS A 405 -8.16 -11.31 2.41
N LEU A 406 -7.92 -10.14 3.01
CA LEU A 406 -7.63 -9.97 4.44
C LEU A 406 -8.87 -9.60 5.26
N LEU A 407 -10.05 -9.53 4.63
CA LEU A 407 -11.28 -9.07 5.25
C LEU A 407 -12.19 -10.24 5.61
N PRO A 408 -12.80 -10.25 6.81
CA PRO A 408 -13.89 -11.15 7.13
C PRO A 408 -15.02 -11.00 6.10
N LYS A 409 -15.54 -12.12 5.59
CA LYS A 409 -16.77 -12.11 4.77
C LYS A 409 -17.86 -11.40 5.59
N GLY A 410 -18.37 -10.28 5.08
CA GLY A 410 -19.45 -9.50 5.73
C GLY A 410 -19.09 -8.08 6.19
N ILE A 411 -17.82 -7.63 6.15
CA ILE A 411 -17.46 -6.21 6.40
C ILE A 411 -17.37 -5.40 5.10
N GLY A 412 -17.31 -6.07 3.95
CA GLY A 412 -17.63 -5.44 2.67
C GLY A 412 -19.13 -5.22 2.63
N GLY A 413 -19.56 -3.95 2.78
CA GLY A 413 -20.93 -3.56 2.51
C GLY A 413 -21.40 -4.14 1.18
N SER A 414 -22.70 -4.45 1.12
CA SER A 414 -23.48 -5.19 0.11
C SER A 414 -23.10 -5.10 -1.38
N ASP A 415 -22.22 -4.20 -1.83
CA ASP A 415 -22.01 -3.98 -3.26
C ASP A 415 -20.56 -4.30 -3.67
N ASN A 416 -20.40 -5.45 -4.32
CA ASN A 416 -19.22 -5.84 -5.11
C ASN A 416 -18.95 -4.91 -6.31
N SER A 417 -19.40 -3.65 -6.27
CA SER A 417 -19.43 -2.73 -7.42
C SER A 417 -18.03 -2.29 -7.88
N GLY A 418 -16.99 -2.49 -7.07
CA GLY A 418 -15.65 -1.98 -7.38
C GLY A 418 -15.65 -0.45 -7.51
N GLN A 419 -16.56 0.23 -6.81
CA GLN A 419 -16.71 1.68 -6.77
C GLN A 419 -16.54 2.19 -5.33
N SER A 420 -16.34 3.50 -5.15
CA SER A 420 -16.27 4.12 -3.84
C SER A 420 -16.62 5.61 -3.88
N TYR A 421 -17.27 6.08 -2.82
CA TYR A 421 -17.67 7.48 -2.64
C TYR A 421 -16.61 8.30 -1.90
N ILE A 422 -16.35 9.50 -2.41
CA ILE A 422 -15.52 10.54 -1.79
C ILE A 422 -16.40 11.76 -1.52
N LEU A 423 -16.36 12.25 -0.29
CA LEU A 423 -16.95 13.55 0.05
C LEU A 423 -15.87 14.62 -0.10
N GLU A 424 -16.16 15.65 -0.90
CA GLU A 424 -15.31 16.82 -1.07
C GLU A 424 -16.02 18.04 -0.51
N THR A 425 -15.35 18.82 0.34
CA THR A 425 -15.80 20.14 0.77
C THR A 425 -14.79 21.19 0.33
N THR A 426 -15.28 22.35 -0.09
CA THR A 426 -14.45 23.49 -0.49
C THR A 426 -14.98 24.77 0.11
N VAL A 427 -14.06 25.65 0.50
CA VAL A 427 -14.33 27.04 0.89
C VAL A 427 -13.46 27.92 0.02
N VAL A 428 -14.07 28.86 -0.70
CA VAL A 428 -13.38 29.80 -1.58
C VAL A 428 -13.61 31.22 -1.08
N ASP A 429 -12.52 31.94 -0.83
CA ASP A 429 -12.53 33.36 -0.57
C ASP A 429 -11.96 34.10 -1.79
N ALA A 430 -12.86 34.65 -2.61
CA ALA A 430 -12.47 35.37 -3.81
C ALA A 430 -11.80 36.72 -3.51
N LYS A 431 -12.08 37.32 -2.34
CA LYS A 431 -11.52 38.63 -1.94
C LYS A 431 -10.09 38.46 -1.43
N GLU A 432 -9.89 37.52 -0.52
CA GLU A 432 -8.56 37.22 0.05
C GLU A 432 -7.70 36.36 -0.89
N GLY A 433 -8.29 35.76 -1.93
CA GLY A 433 -7.57 35.04 -2.98
C GLY A 433 -7.06 33.66 -2.55
N TRP A 434 -7.85 32.94 -1.75
CA TRP A 434 -7.50 31.59 -1.30
C TRP A 434 -8.67 30.62 -1.38
N MET A 435 -8.35 29.34 -1.52
CA MET A 435 -9.32 28.24 -1.52
C MET A 435 -8.80 27.08 -0.68
N GLN A 436 -9.63 26.61 0.25
CA GLN A 436 -9.35 25.42 1.04
C GLN A 436 -10.26 24.28 0.58
N THR A 437 -9.69 23.09 0.41
CA THR A 437 -10.44 21.89 0.05
C THR A 437 -10.12 20.75 1.02
N GLU A 438 -11.12 19.91 1.30
CA GLU A 438 -10.97 18.66 2.03
C GLU A 438 -11.68 17.56 1.24
N SER A 439 -10.96 16.49 0.92
CA SER A 439 -11.50 15.28 0.30
C SER A 439 -11.30 14.09 1.23
N ARG A 440 -12.38 13.36 1.52
CA ARG A 440 -12.36 12.19 2.41
C ARG A 440 -13.15 11.02 1.83
N ASN A 441 -12.65 9.80 2.01
CA ASN A 441 -13.44 8.61 1.69
C ASN A 441 -14.58 8.41 2.69
N MET A 442 -15.77 8.08 2.18
CA MET A 442 -16.95 7.82 3.00
C MET A 442 -17.06 6.34 3.43
N GLU A 443 -16.56 5.44 2.61
CA GLU A 443 -16.53 4.00 2.88
C GLU A 443 -15.16 3.57 3.42
N TRP A 444 -15.07 2.38 4.02
CA TRP A 444 -13.81 1.79 4.51
C TRP A 444 -13.13 2.57 5.64
N THR A 445 -13.82 3.53 6.29
CA THR A 445 -13.29 4.38 7.36
C THR A 445 -12.88 3.62 8.63
N GLY A 446 -13.39 2.39 8.82
CA GLY A 446 -12.95 1.47 9.88
C GLY A 446 -11.60 0.79 9.61
N ILE A 447 -11.13 0.81 8.36
CA ILE A 447 -9.87 0.17 7.91
C ILE A 447 -8.83 1.24 7.56
N LEU A 448 -9.18 2.19 6.69
CA LEU A 448 -8.33 3.30 6.31
C LEU A 448 -9.18 4.53 5.98
N SER A 449 -9.03 5.58 6.78
CA SER A 449 -9.52 6.91 6.46
C SER A 449 -8.37 7.72 5.84
N VAL A 450 -8.60 8.22 4.64
CA VAL A 450 -7.71 9.11 3.90
C VAL A 450 -8.39 10.47 3.85
N VAL A 451 -7.75 11.48 4.43
CA VAL A 451 -8.20 12.87 4.37
C VAL A 451 -7.13 13.66 3.63
N GLU A 452 -7.46 14.10 2.42
CA GLU A 452 -6.63 15.01 1.64
C GLU A 452 -7.14 16.44 1.85
N LYS A 453 -6.25 17.33 2.29
CA LYS A 453 -6.50 18.76 2.43
C LYS A 453 -5.63 19.51 1.45
N GLN A 454 -6.20 20.48 0.76
CA GLN A 454 -5.43 21.35 -0.12
C GLN A 454 -5.71 22.80 0.23
N PHE A 455 -4.67 23.62 0.18
CA PHE A 455 -4.76 25.06 0.39
C PHE A 455 -4.14 25.76 -0.81
N TYR A 456 -4.97 26.44 -1.57
CA TYR A 456 -4.63 27.24 -2.74
C TYR A 456 -4.55 28.69 -2.31
N GLN A 457 -3.45 29.36 -2.65
CA GLN A 457 -3.21 30.75 -2.26
C GLN A 457 -2.62 31.51 -3.45
N ARG A 458 -3.20 32.68 -3.75
CA ARG A 458 -2.59 33.67 -4.66
C ARG A 458 -1.24 34.12 -4.08
N GLN A 459 -0.17 34.05 -4.87
CA GLN A 459 1.11 34.64 -4.46
C GLN A 459 1.04 36.17 -4.57
N PRO A 460 1.52 36.92 -3.56
CA PRO A 460 1.71 38.36 -3.70
C PRO A 460 2.78 38.62 -4.77
N GLU A 461 2.54 39.63 -5.62
CA GLU A 461 3.53 40.09 -6.60
C GLU A 461 4.83 40.43 -5.87
N GLY A 462 5.94 39.81 -6.29
CA GLY A 462 7.27 40.22 -5.85
C GLY A 462 7.58 41.65 -6.33
N PRO A 463 8.54 42.35 -5.71
CA PRO A 463 8.88 43.71 -6.11
C PRO A 463 9.63 43.67 -7.46
N LEU A 464 8.92 43.85 -8.57
CA LEU A 464 9.53 44.18 -9.85
C LEU A 464 9.23 45.65 -10.19
N GLY A 465 10.29 46.36 -10.53
CA GLY A 465 10.31 47.81 -10.68
C GLY A 465 9.25 48.35 -11.63
N THR A 466 8.73 49.51 -11.22
CA THR A 466 7.94 50.47 -11.99
C THR A 466 8.48 50.64 -13.41
N LEU A 467 7.68 50.27 -14.42
CA LEU A 467 7.56 51.03 -15.66
C LEU A 467 6.10 51.06 -16.11
N ASP A 468 5.62 52.29 -16.28
CA ASP A 468 4.28 52.70 -16.71
C ASP A 468 3.79 52.03 -18.00
N GLY A 469 2.48 51.79 -18.08
CA GLY A 469 1.80 51.53 -19.34
C GLY A 469 0.43 50.90 -19.19
N LEU A 470 -0.63 51.72 -19.29
CA LEU A 470 -2.02 51.28 -19.33
C LEU A 470 -2.27 50.29 -20.49
N SER A 471 -2.44 49.01 -20.19
CA SER A 471 -3.08 48.03 -21.09
C SER A 471 -3.64 46.85 -20.29
N LEU A 472 -4.91 46.56 -20.53
CA LEU A 472 -5.73 45.56 -19.84
C LEU A 472 -5.38 44.09 -20.19
N ASP A 473 -4.20 43.81 -20.75
CA ASP A 473 -3.86 42.50 -21.33
C ASP A 473 -2.47 41.92 -20.97
N ASP A 474 -1.76 42.42 -19.95
CA ASP A 474 -0.38 41.98 -19.68
C ASP A 474 -0.07 41.56 -18.23
N LYS A 475 -1.03 40.92 -17.54
CA LYS A 475 -0.74 40.24 -16.25
C LYS A 475 -0.02 38.90 -16.43
N LYS A 476 1.15 38.92 -17.06
CA LYS A 476 2.10 37.80 -17.09
C LYS A 476 2.90 37.74 -15.78
N SER A 477 2.29 37.33 -14.67
CA SER A 477 3.00 36.68 -13.54
C SER A 477 2.12 36.33 -12.33
N GLU A 478 0.79 36.31 -12.42
CA GLU A 478 0.01 35.83 -11.26
C GLU A 478 0.16 34.31 -11.13
N GLN A 479 0.81 33.89 -10.04
CA GLN A 479 1.02 32.49 -9.69
C GLN A 479 0.12 32.08 -8.52
N THR A 480 -0.35 30.83 -8.55
CA THR A 480 -1.14 30.25 -7.46
C THR A 480 -0.39 29.07 -6.87
N THR A 481 -0.02 29.19 -5.59
CA THR A 481 0.63 28.09 -4.86
C THR A 481 -0.41 27.19 -4.23
N VAL A 482 -0.15 25.89 -4.27
CA VAL A 482 -1.00 24.85 -3.71
C VAL A 482 -0.19 24.01 -2.75
N ARG A 483 -0.65 23.97 -1.51
CA ARG A 483 -0.15 23.07 -0.47
C ARG A 483 -1.13 21.92 -0.32
N THR A 484 -0.69 20.71 -0.59
CA THR A 484 -1.47 19.48 -0.43
C THR A 484 -0.94 18.71 0.77
N THR A 485 -1.82 18.38 1.71
CA THR A 485 -1.53 17.53 2.87
C THR A 485 -2.47 16.34 2.86
N VAL A 486 -1.92 15.13 2.91
CA VAL A 486 -2.72 13.91 3.00
C VAL A 486 -2.43 13.20 4.32
N THR A 487 -3.51 12.93 5.05
CA THR A 487 -3.47 12.27 6.35
C THR A 487 -4.10 10.90 6.23
N PHE A 488 -3.36 9.88 6.68
CA PHE A 488 -3.85 8.51 6.77
C PHE A 488 -4.19 8.18 8.22
N ARG A 489 -5.40 7.65 8.45
CA ARG A 489 -5.85 7.14 9.75
C ARG A 489 -6.33 5.71 9.59
N SER A 490 -5.53 4.76 10.06
CA SER A 490 -5.93 3.36 10.19
C SER A 490 -6.57 3.14 11.56
N LYS A 491 -7.80 2.61 11.59
CA LYS A 491 -8.47 2.15 12.82
C LYS A 491 -8.38 0.63 13.01
N PHE A 492 -7.64 -0.05 12.13
CA PHE A 492 -7.51 -1.50 12.13
C PHE A 492 -6.80 -1.99 13.42
N GLY A 493 -7.52 -2.73 14.27
CA GLY A 493 -6.99 -3.33 15.50
C GLY A 493 -7.25 -2.55 16.81
N GLN A 494 -7.80 -1.33 16.77
CA GLN A 494 -8.08 -0.55 17.98
C GLN A 494 -9.42 -0.90 18.67
N GLY A 495 -10.33 -1.61 18.00
CA GLY A 495 -11.71 -1.81 18.45
C GLY A 495 -11.99 -2.98 19.41
N LYS A 496 -10.99 -3.76 19.86
CA LYS A 496 -11.23 -4.93 20.74
C LYS A 496 -10.69 -4.82 22.16
N LEU A 497 -10.08 -3.70 22.54
CA LEU A 497 -9.42 -3.55 23.84
C LEU A 497 -10.22 -2.75 24.89
N LEU A 498 -11.47 -2.37 24.61
CA LEU A 498 -12.33 -1.60 25.52
C LEU A 498 -13.71 -2.23 25.74
N GLY A 499 -13.77 -3.54 25.91
CA GLY A 499 -15.02 -4.27 26.11
C GLY A 499 -14.89 -5.56 26.90
N ARG A 500 -14.15 -5.56 28.01
CA ARG A 500 -14.27 -6.63 29.01
C ARG A 500 -13.98 -6.07 30.40
N ARG A 501 -14.91 -5.28 30.93
CA ARG A 501 -14.91 -4.93 32.34
C ARG A 501 -15.47 -6.14 33.10
N LYS A 502 -14.62 -6.68 33.99
CA LYS A 502 -14.88 -7.70 35.01
C LYS A 502 -16.32 -7.65 35.55
N THR A 503 -17.02 -8.77 35.45
CA THR A 503 -17.99 -9.23 36.46
C THR A 503 -17.49 -10.59 36.95
N GLU A 504 -17.33 -10.70 38.26
CA GLU A 504 -16.90 -11.90 38.98
C GLU A 504 -17.99 -12.98 39.01
N PRO A 505 -17.63 -14.25 39.32
CA PRO A 505 -18.45 -15.41 38.99
C PRO A 505 -19.46 -15.74 40.10
N SER A 506 -20.68 -16.09 39.70
CA SER A 506 -21.64 -16.79 40.55
C SER A 506 -22.15 -18.04 39.82
N SER A 507 -21.78 -19.18 40.41
CA SER A 507 -22.45 -20.49 40.49
C SER A 507 -23.45 -20.96 39.42
N ASP A 508 -23.20 -22.22 39.00
CA ASP A 508 -24.14 -23.25 38.57
C ASP A 508 -24.98 -23.03 37.30
N HIS A 509 -24.69 -23.80 36.25
CA HIS A 509 -25.56 -24.88 35.78
C HIS A 509 -24.91 -25.69 34.66
N THR A 510 -25.09 -27.01 34.75
CA THR A 510 -24.80 -28.06 33.78
C THR A 510 -25.73 -28.01 32.57
N GLY A 511 -25.21 -28.32 31.38
CA GLY A 511 -26.03 -28.55 30.18
C GLY A 511 -25.22 -28.56 28.89
N ASP A 512 -24.96 -29.76 28.37
CA ASP A 512 -24.48 -30.02 27.02
C ASP A 512 -25.42 -29.40 25.97
N TYR A 513 -24.89 -28.53 25.12
CA TYR A 513 -25.37 -28.32 23.76
C TYR A 513 -24.17 -28.04 22.86
N GLU A 514 -24.06 -28.86 21.81
CA GLU A 514 -23.12 -28.68 20.70
C GLU A 514 -23.28 -27.29 20.09
N GLU A 515 -22.28 -26.42 20.27
CA GLU A 515 -22.17 -25.18 19.53
C GLU A 515 -21.06 -25.36 18.49
N GLU A 516 -21.46 -25.61 17.23
CA GLU A 516 -20.54 -25.67 16.09
C GLU A 516 -19.60 -24.47 16.11
N ALA A 517 -18.31 -24.74 16.33
CA ALA A 517 -17.28 -23.73 16.26
C ALA A 517 -17.35 -23.04 14.87
N PRO A 518 -17.53 -21.72 14.79
CA PRO A 518 -17.51 -21.03 13.51
C PRO A 518 -16.13 -21.24 12.89
N LYS A 519 -16.09 -21.83 11.69
CA LYS A 519 -14.88 -22.09 10.89
C LYS A 519 -14.12 -20.77 10.67
N ARG A 520 -13.19 -20.45 11.58
CA ARG A 520 -12.31 -19.27 11.53
C ARG A 520 -11.18 -19.52 10.52
N GLY A 521 -11.35 -18.99 9.32
CA GLY A 521 -10.41 -19.13 8.21
C GLY A 521 -9.11 -18.31 8.35
N LEU A 522 -8.00 -18.98 8.03
CA LEU A 522 -6.81 -18.58 7.23
C LEU A 522 -6.12 -17.20 7.35
N PHE A 523 -6.57 -16.21 8.13
CA PHE A 523 -6.01 -14.84 8.04
C PHE A 523 -5.48 -14.19 9.32
N THR A 524 -5.12 -14.97 10.34
CA THR A 524 -4.57 -14.41 11.59
C THR A 524 -3.05 -14.19 11.59
N SER A 525 -2.36 -14.34 10.44
CA SER A 525 -0.88 -14.41 10.34
C SER A 525 -0.11 -13.07 10.26
N LEU A 526 -0.74 -11.92 10.46
CA LEU A 526 0.00 -10.64 10.54
C LEU A 526 -0.37 -9.89 11.81
N SER A 527 0.64 -9.30 12.46
CA SER A 527 0.43 -8.31 13.51
C SER A 527 -0.34 -7.13 12.93
N THR A 528 -1.32 -6.62 13.67
CA THR A 528 -2.15 -5.47 13.28
C THR A 528 -1.30 -4.26 12.88
N ALA A 529 -0.15 -4.07 13.54
CA ALA A 529 0.84 -3.04 13.20
C ALA A 529 1.53 -3.25 11.85
N GLY A 530 1.80 -4.50 11.44
CA GLY A 530 2.38 -4.84 10.13
C GLY A 530 1.40 -4.65 8.98
N ILE A 531 0.13 -5.05 9.18
CA ILE A 531 -0.97 -4.76 8.22
C ILE A 531 -1.18 -3.26 8.12
N GLN A 532 -1.23 -2.55 9.26
CA GLN A 532 -1.40 -1.11 9.30
C GLN A 532 -0.28 -0.38 8.54
N ARG A 533 0.99 -0.71 8.78
CA ARG A 533 2.12 -0.11 8.03
C ARG A 533 2.05 -0.40 6.53
N THR A 534 1.63 -1.60 6.14
CA THR A 534 1.48 -1.97 4.73
C THR A 534 0.34 -1.18 4.08
N ILE A 535 -0.80 -1.04 4.75
CA ILE A 535 -1.95 -0.24 4.31
C ILE A 535 -1.55 1.24 4.21
N GLU A 536 -0.84 1.78 5.20
CA GLU A 536 -0.32 3.15 5.20
C GLU A 536 0.66 3.39 4.04
N LEU A 537 1.57 2.46 3.76
CA LEU A 537 2.55 2.56 2.67
C LEU A 537 1.87 2.49 1.30
N ILE A 538 0.89 1.61 1.14
CA ILE A 538 0.05 1.55 -0.08
C ILE A 538 -0.73 2.86 -0.24
N GLY A 539 -1.27 3.39 0.86
CA GLY A 539 -1.90 4.71 0.92
C GLY A 539 -0.96 5.81 0.42
N LEU A 540 0.24 5.90 1.00
CA LEU A 540 1.27 6.89 0.66
C LEU A 540 1.66 6.86 -0.83
N ASN A 541 1.97 5.67 -1.37
CA ASN A 541 2.37 5.55 -2.78
C ASN A 541 1.22 5.91 -3.73
N ARG A 542 0.00 5.43 -3.45
CA ARG A 542 -1.19 5.81 -4.23
C ARG A 542 -1.47 7.30 -4.16
N THR A 543 -1.25 7.92 -3.01
CA THR A 543 -1.38 9.36 -2.84
C THR A 543 -0.33 10.12 -3.65
N ARG A 544 0.93 9.68 -3.66
CA ARG A 544 1.97 10.31 -4.49
C ARG A 544 1.58 10.30 -5.97
N ASP A 545 1.17 9.14 -6.49
CA ASP A 545 0.72 8.99 -7.87
C ASP A 545 -0.56 9.81 -8.14
N ALA A 546 -1.48 9.84 -7.19
CA ALA A 546 -2.73 10.59 -7.30
C ALA A 546 -2.49 12.11 -7.33
N VAL A 547 -1.58 12.62 -6.51
CA VAL A 547 -1.20 14.04 -6.48
C VAL A 547 -0.56 14.45 -7.81
N LEU A 548 0.32 13.63 -8.37
CA LEU A 548 0.93 13.89 -9.68
C LEU A 548 -0.11 13.88 -10.82
N LYS A 549 -1.00 12.87 -10.84
CA LYS A 549 -2.08 12.78 -11.83
C LYS A 549 -3.11 13.90 -11.70
N SER A 550 -3.40 14.32 -10.47
CA SER A 550 -4.29 15.46 -10.18
C SER A 550 -3.70 16.75 -10.75
N LYS A 551 -2.40 17.00 -10.54
CA LYS A 551 -1.68 18.13 -11.16
C LYS A 551 -1.74 18.09 -12.69
N GLN A 552 -1.49 16.92 -13.30
CA GLN A 552 -1.56 16.75 -14.75
C GLN A 552 -2.98 17.01 -15.29
N GLY A 553 -4.02 16.46 -14.64
CA GLY A 553 -5.41 16.69 -15.00
C GLY A 553 -5.82 18.15 -14.89
N MET A 554 -5.38 18.84 -13.83
CA MET A 554 -5.58 20.28 -13.67
C MET A 554 -4.89 21.09 -14.77
N ASN A 555 -3.65 20.77 -15.13
CA ASN A 555 -2.93 21.44 -16.21
C ASN A 555 -3.66 21.29 -17.56
N VAL A 556 -4.24 20.12 -17.84
CA VAL A 556 -5.07 19.94 -19.06
C VAL A 556 -6.26 20.90 -19.06
N VAL A 557 -6.94 21.06 -17.93
CA VAL A 557 -8.12 21.94 -17.81
C VAL A 557 -7.70 23.41 -17.92
N LEU A 558 -6.57 23.78 -17.31
CA LEU A 558 -6.01 25.12 -17.39
C LEU A 558 -5.58 25.49 -18.81
N GLU A 559 -4.94 24.58 -19.55
CA GLU A 559 -4.58 24.80 -20.96
C GLU A 559 -5.82 24.92 -21.86
N ARG A 560 -6.87 24.13 -21.60
CA ARG A 560 -8.17 24.27 -22.30
C ARG A 560 -8.80 25.64 -22.02
N LEU A 561 -8.75 26.09 -20.77
CA LEU A 561 -9.25 27.39 -20.37
C LEU A 561 -8.45 28.52 -21.04
N ARG A 562 -7.13 28.37 -21.15
CA ARG A 562 -6.23 29.32 -21.83
C ARG A 562 -6.52 29.45 -23.32
N ASN A 563 -6.72 28.33 -24.01
CA ASN A 563 -6.82 28.31 -25.47
C ASN A 563 -8.25 28.52 -26.00
N GLY A 564 -9.28 28.13 -25.23
CA GLY A 564 -10.67 28.14 -25.69
C GLY A 564 -11.68 28.61 -24.64
N GLY A 565 -11.23 29.15 -23.51
CA GLY A 565 -12.09 29.58 -22.41
C GLY A 565 -12.95 28.43 -21.88
N ILE A 566 -14.12 28.78 -21.33
CA ILE A 566 -15.06 27.79 -20.76
C ILE A 566 -15.57 26.82 -21.84
N VAL A 567 -15.78 27.30 -23.06
CA VAL A 567 -16.26 26.47 -24.18
C VAL A 567 -15.23 25.39 -24.53
N GLY A 568 -13.94 25.74 -24.61
CA GLY A 568 -12.86 24.78 -24.84
C GLY A 568 -12.73 23.73 -23.73
N VAL A 569 -12.98 24.13 -22.47
CA VAL A 569 -13.02 23.19 -21.34
C VAL A 569 -14.19 22.22 -21.48
N LEU A 570 -15.41 22.71 -21.76
CA LEU A 570 -16.61 21.88 -21.88
C LEU A 570 -16.53 20.90 -23.06
N GLU A 571 -16.00 21.35 -24.21
CA GLU A 571 -15.81 20.49 -25.37
C GLU A 571 -14.74 19.42 -25.11
N GLY A 572 -13.62 19.80 -24.48
CA GLY A 572 -12.62 18.82 -24.04
C GLY A 572 -13.16 17.81 -23.03
N MET A 573 -14.02 18.24 -22.10
CA MET A 573 -14.71 17.35 -21.16
C MET A 573 -15.65 16.38 -21.89
N ARG A 574 -16.37 16.82 -22.93
CA ARG A 574 -17.23 15.95 -23.75
C ARG A 574 -16.40 14.85 -24.42
N GLN A 575 -15.29 15.21 -25.06
CA GLN A 575 -14.37 14.28 -25.71
C GLN A 575 -13.78 13.26 -24.73
N ASP A 576 -13.35 13.71 -23.55
CA ASP A 576 -12.82 12.81 -22.51
C ASP A 576 -13.87 11.83 -22.00
N ARG A 577 -15.13 12.28 -21.92
CA ARG A 577 -16.27 11.42 -21.53
C ARG A 577 -16.51 10.34 -22.56
N GLU A 578 -16.51 10.71 -23.85
CA GLU A 578 -16.67 9.77 -24.97
C GLU A 578 -15.51 8.78 -25.04
N ALA A 579 -14.27 9.24 -24.86
CA ALA A 579 -13.10 8.37 -24.82
C ALA A 579 -13.10 7.41 -23.62
N ALA A 580 -13.67 7.82 -22.48
CA ALA A 580 -13.71 7.01 -21.26
C ALA A 580 -14.92 6.06 -21.19
N PHE A 581 -16.04 6.38 -21.84
CA PHE A 581 -17.33 5.69 -21.66
C PHE A 581 -18.13 5.49 -22.96
N GLY A 582 -17.53 5.72 -24.13
CA GLY A 582 -18.16 5.59 -25.44
C GLY A 582 -18.48 4.14 -25.86
N PRO A 583 -19.22 3.97 -26.98
CA PRO A 583 -19.88 2.72 -27.37
C PRO A 583 -18.93 1.53 -27.64
N GLU A 584 -17.64 1.75 -27.90
CA GLU A 584 -16.67 0.66 -28.08
C GLU A 584 -15.97 0.20 -26.79
N GLY A 585 -16.24 0.83 -25.63
CA GLY A 585 -15.37 0.71 -24.45
C GLY A 585 -16.03 0.49 -23.08
N GLY A 586 -17.33 0.17 -22.96
CA GLY A 586 -17.87 -0.08 -21.63
C GLY A 586 -19.34 -0.51 -21.48
N PRO A 587 -19.70 -1.09 -20.32
CA PRO A 587 -20.88 -1.95 -20.10
C PRO A 587 -22.19 -1.18 -19.88
N TRP A 588 -22.36 0.00 -20.47
CA TRP A 588 -23.55 0.84 -20.27
C TRP A 588 -24.79 0.37 -21.03
N LYS A 589 -24.65 -0.60 -21.95
CA LYS A 589 -25.80 -1.26 -22.58
C LYS A 589 -26.64 -2.10 -21.59
N ARG A 590 -26.10 -2.48 -20.42
CA ARG A 590 -26.80 -3.39 -19.49
C ARG A 590 -27.74 -2.71 -18.47
N VAL A 591 -27.59 -1.41 -18.20
CA VAL A 591 -28.37 -0.72 -17.15
C VAL A 591 -29.63 -0.03 -17.71
N TRP A 592 -29.58 0.43 -18.96
CA TRP A 592 -30.75 1.02 -19.62
C TRP A 592 -31.68 0.00 -20.29
N LEU A 593 -31.21 -1.21 -20.59
CA LEU A 593 -32.04 -2.27 -21.18
C LEU A 593 -32.79 -3.12 -20.14
N SER A 594 -32.47 -3.03 -18.85
CA SER A 594 -33.12 -3.80 -17.77
C SER A 594 -34.17 -3.02 -16.99
N GLY A 595 -34.49 -1.79 -17.40
CA GLY A 595 -35.46 -0.93 -16.73
C GLY A 595 -36.64 -0.59 -17.63
N HIS A 596 -37.47 -1.61 -17.94
CA HIS A 596 -38.92 -1.54 -18.23
C HIS A 596 -39.33 -2.78 -19.03
N GLY A 597 -39.66 -3.85 -18.30
CA GLY A 597 -40.37 -5.02 -18.82
C GLY A 597 -41.33 -5.48 -17.74
N HIS A 598 -42.55 -4.97 -17.81
CA HIS A 598 -43.65 -5.34 -16.93
C HIS A 598 -43.86 -6.86 -16.97
N ALA A 599 -44.02 -7.47 -15.80
CA ALA A 599 -44.54 -8.83 -15.69
C ALA A 599 -45.96 -8.87 -16.25
N SER A 600 -46.16 -9.67 -17.31
CA SER A 600 -47.45 -10.25 -17.64
C SER A 600 -47.27 -11.77 -17.65
N ILE A 601 -47.81 -12.38 -16.60
CA ILE A 601 -48.19 -13.79 -16.58
C ILE A 601 -49.25 -13.96 -17.67
N GLN A 602 -49.03 -14.86 -18.62
CA GLN A 602 -50.11 -15.60 -19.24
C GLN A 602 -49.62 -16.92 -19.83
N ASP A 603 -50.45 -17.91 -19.59
CA ASP A 603 -50.36 -19.34 -19.83
C ASP A 603 -50.26 -19.76 -21.31
N ASP A 604 -49.87 -21.03 -21.45
CA ASP A 604 -50.26 -22.04 -22.45
C ASP A 604 -49.60 -22.19 -23.83
N ASP A 605 -49.32 -23.48 -24.08
CA ASP A 605 -49.25 -24.25 -25.33
C ASP A 605 -48.08 -24.06 -26.31
N ASN A 606 -47.08 -24.94 -26.20
CA ASN A 606 -46.97 -26.21 -26.96
C ASN A 606 -45.54 -26.81 -26.85
#